data_AF-A0A950NY96-F1
#
_entry.id   AF-A0A950NY96-F1
#
_cell.length_a   1.000
_cell.length_b   1.000
_cell.length_c   1.000
_cell.angle_alpha   90.00
_cell.angle_beta   90.00
_cell.angle_gamma   90.00
#
_symmetry.space_group_name_H-M   'P 1'
#
loop_
_entity.id
_entity.type
_entity.pdbx_description
1 polymer ?
#
loop_
_entity_poly.entity_id
_entity_poly.type
_entity_poly.pdbx_seq_one_letter_code
_entity_poly.pdbx_strand_id
1 'polypeptide(L)'
;SRFMEGGGSVDITPLRMQGNRFLNGTVNALFGTRYTDLCYGYNAFWADLRPTINVDCAGFEVETLINVRVAKAGLNVAEVPSVEHERIHGVSKLHPVRDGLRVLRTILTERFARRETPAATTPTVRELDRKGPTNSLDTGDLGLASWA
;
A
#
# COMPACT_ATOMS: atom_id res chain seq x y z
N SER A 1 2.57 5.97 -3.92
CA SER A 1 3.22 7.07 -3.21
C SER A 1 2.95 8.39 -3.92
N ARG A 2 2.53 9.40 -3.16
CA ARG A 2 2.35 10.79 -3.63
C ARG A 2 3.67 11.57 -3.73
N PHE A 3 4.76 11.01 -3.19
CA PHE A 3 6.06 11.69 -3.05
C PHE A 3 7.15 11.09 -3.95
N MET A 4 6.81 10.12 -4.80
CA MET A 4 7.68 9.64 -5.87
C MET A 4 7.56 10.54 -7.10
N GLU A 5 8.56 10.48 -7.98
CA GLU A 5 8.50 11.10 -9.30
C GLU A 5 7.26 10.59 -10.07
N GLY A 6 6.46 11.52 -10.61
CA GLY A 6 5.17 11.23 -11.23
C GLY A 6 3.99 11.10 -10.26
N GLY A 7 4.21 11.18 -8.95
CA GLY A 7 3.17 11.24 -7.92
C GLY A 7 2.84 12.68 -7.52
N GLY A 8 1.73 12.86 -6.81
CA GLY A 8 1.35 14.17 -6.28
C GLY A 8 0.10 14.13 -5.42
N SER A 9 -0.25 15.27 -4.83
CA SER A 9 -1.52 15.44 -4.12
C SER A 9 -2.00 16.87 -4.19
N VAL A 10 -3.30 17.01 -4.46
CA VAL A 10 -4.00 18.30 -4.53
C VAL A 10 -4.65 18.65 -3.18
N ASP A 11 -4.96 17.64 -2.34
CA ASP A 11 -5.68 17.78 -1.05
C ASP A 11 -4.76 17.71 0.19
N ILE A 12 -3.44 17.62 0.02
CA ILE A 12 -2.53 17.48 1.16
C ILE A 12 -2.15 18.82 1.78
N THR A 13 -2.53 19.00 3.04
CA THR A 13 -2.11 20.19 3.81
C THR A 13 -0.64 20.09 4.23
N PRO A 14 0.08 21.22 4.40
CA PRO A 14 1.48 21.21 4.83
C PRO A 14 1.72 20.45 6.14
N LEU A 15 0.78 20.54 7.08
CA LEU A 15 0.85 19.80 8.35
C LEU A 15 0.79 18.28 8.14
N ARG A 16 -0.09 17.79 7.27
CA ARG A 16 -0.20 16.36 6.93
C ARG A 16 1.05 15.88 6.21
N MET A 17 1.60 16.70 5.32
CA MET A 17 2.85 16.42 4.62
C MET A 17 4.03 16.30 5.59
N GLN A 18 4.19 17.25 6.51
CA GLN A 18 5.25 17.23 7.52
C GLN A 18 5.09 16.05 8.49
N GLY A 19 3.85 15.78 8.94
CA GLY A 19 3.54 14.63 9.79
C GLY A 19 3.90 13.32 9.10
N ASN A 20 3.53 13.14 7.83
CA ASN A 20 3.90 11.96 7.06
C ASN A 20 5.41 11.83 6.92
N ARG A 21 6.13 12.92 6.59
CA ARG A 21 7.61 12.89 6.50
C ARG A 21 8.26 12.47 7.82
N PHE A 22 7.78 12.99 8.95
CA PHE A 22 8.28 12.63 10.28
C PHE A 22 8.05 11.15 10.60
N LEU A 23 6.81 10.66 10.43
CA LEU A 23 6.45 9.28 10.72
C LEU A 23 7.19 8.32 9.78
N ASN A 24 7.30 8.67 8.50
CA ASN A 24 8.01 7.91 7.50
C ASN A 24 9.52 7.80 7.82
N GLY A 25 10.17 8.91 8.20
CA GLY A 25 11.55 8.90 8.68
C GLY A 25 11.73 8.02 9.92
N THR A 26 10.77 8.05 10.85
CA THR A 26 10.79 7.20 12.05
C THR A 26 10.70 5.71 11.69
N VAL A 27 9.80 5.31 10.79
CA VAL A 27 9.67 3.92 10.35
C VAL A 27 10.92 3.46 9.59
N ASN A 28 11.42 4.27 8.67
CA ASN A 28 12.64 3.97 7.92
C ASN A 28 13.85 3.76 8.85
N ALA A 29 13.99 4.59 9.88
CA ALA A 29 15.07 4.45 10.86
C ALA A 29 14.91 3.20 11.74
N LEU A 30 13.70 2.90 12.22
CA LEU A 30 13.46 1.81 13.17
C LEU A 30 13.35 0.43 12.53
N PHE A 31 12.94 0.35 11.27
CA PHE A 31 12.67 -0.91 10.57
C PHE A 31 13.57 -1.12 9.33
N GLY A 32 14.46 -0.18 9.02
CA GLY A 32 15.40 -0.31 7.89
C GLY A 32 14.73 -0.23 6.52
N THR A 33 13.57 0.42 6.43
CA THR A 33 12.79 0.59 5.21
C THR A 33 13.20 1.85 4.43
N ARG A 34 12.64 2.01 3.22
CA ARG A 34 12.84 3.18 2.35
C ARG A 34 11.53 3.72 1.81
N TYR A 35 10.49 3.71 2.64
CA TYR A 35 9.18 4.20 2.24
C TYR A 35 9.24 5.69 1.93
N THR A 36 8.45 6.12 0.95
CA THR A 36 8.28 7.52 0.55
C THR A 36 6.93 8.07 1.00
N ASP A 37 5.92 7.20 1.21
CA ASP A 37 4.59 7.61 1.64
C ASP A 37 3.93 6.62 2.62
N LEU A 38 4.14 6.82 3.93
CA LEU A 38 3.66 5.91 4.96
C LEU A 38 2.15 6.00 5.22
N CYS A 39 1.59 7.22 5.14
CA CYS A 39 0.19 7.53 5.41
C CYS A 39 -0.63 7.64 4.12
N TYR A 40 -0.44 6.69 3.21
CA TYR A 40 -1.25 6.54 2.00
C TYR A 40 -2.07 5.26 2.07
N GLY A 41 -3.38 5.40 2.02
CA GLY A 41 -4.31 4.29 2.22
C GLY A 41 -4.47 3.35 1.04
N TYR A 42 -3.93 3.69 -0.14
CA TYR A 42 -4.06 2.86 -1.33
C TYR A 42 -2.93 1.85 -1.44
N ASN A 43 -3.07 0.75 -0.68
CA ASN A 43 -2.14 -0.37 -0.65
C ASN A 43 -2.83 -1.64 -1.16
N ALA A 44 -2.06 -2.52 -1.81
CA ALA A 44 -2.51 -3.84 -2.24
C ALA A 44 -1.50 -4.90 -1.80
N PHE A 45 -2.00 -6.05 -1.35
CA PHE A 45 -1.19 -7.18 -0.92
C PHE A 45 -1.99 -8.48 -1.11
N TRP A 46 -1.30 -9.61 -1.18
CA TRP A 46 -1.93 -10.92 -1.34
C TRP A 46 -2.78 -11.29 -0.12
N ALA A 47 -3.96 -11.87 -0.33
CA ALA A 47 -4.85 -12.28 0.75
C ALA A 47 -4.18 -13.27 1.73
N ASP A 48 -3.23 -14.06 1.25
CA ASP A 48 -2.47 -15.04 2.06
C ASP A 48 -1.55 -14.37 3.08
N LEU A 49 -1.23 -13.08 2.92
CA LEU A 49 -0.44 -12.31 3.88
C LEU A 49 -1.27 -11.83 5.09
N ARG A 50 -2.59 -12.04 5.08
CA ARG A 50 -3.48 -11.63 6.18
C ARG A 50 -3.02 -12.14 7.56
N PRO A 51 -2.61 -13.42 7.76
CA PRO A 51 -2.14 -13.90 9.06
C PRO A 51 -0.82 -13.27 9.49
N THR A 52 0.06 -12.97 8.53
CA THR A 52 1.36 -12.31 8.77
C THR A 52 1.17 -10.85 9.18
N ILE A 53 0.26 -10.13 8.52
CA ILE A 53 -0.03 -8.71 8.82
C ILE A 53 -0.90 -8.57 10.08
N ASN A 54 -1.89 -9.45 10.26
CA ASN A 54 -2.78 -9.52 11.42
C ASN A 54 -3.38 -8.18 11.88
N VAL A 55 -4.05 -7.43 11.00
CA VAL A 55 -4.57 -6.10 11.34
C VAL A 55 -5.52 -6.14 12.55
N ASP A 56 -5.12 -5.49 13.64
CA ASP A 56 -5.81 -5.48 14.95
C ASP A 56 -6.11 -4.06 15.45
N CYS A 57 -6.10 -3.07 14.55
CA CYS A 57 -6.46 -1.68 14.84
C CYS A 57 -7.61 -1.20 13.93
N ALA A 58 -8.38 -0.21 14.39
CA ALA A 58 -9.56 0.30 13.68
C ALA A 58 -9.46 1.81 13.31
N GLY A 59 -8.31 2.45 13.55
CA GLY A 59 -8.12 3.88 13.31
C GLY A 59 -7.18 4.20 12.15
N PHE A 60 -6.75 5.46 12.07
CA PHE A 60 -5.79 5.95 11.08
C PHE A 60 -4.40 5.31 11.17
N GLU A 61 -4.12 4.62 12.28
CA GLU A 61 -2.91 3.82 12.45
C GLU A 61 -2.84 2.57 11.55
N VAL A 62 -3.94 2.16 10.91
CA VAL A 62 -4.01 0.92 10.12
C VAL A 62 -2.98 0.84 9.00
N GLU A 63 -2.79 1.93 8.26
CA GLU A 63 -1.86 1.99 7.14
C GLU A 63 -0.42 1.78 7.62
N THR A 64 -0.07 2.45 8.72
CA THR A 64 1.25 2.33 9.35
C THR A 64 1.45 0.95 9.95
N LEU A 65 0.43 0.38 10.59
CA LEU A 65 0.51 -0.96 11.16
C LEU A 65 0.83 -2.00 10.09
N ILE A 66 0.14 -1.94 8.95
CA ILE A 66 0.37 -2.82 7.81
C ILE A 66 1.83 -2.69 7.35
N ASN A 67 2.28 -1.46 7.05
CA ASN A 67 3.63 -1.20 6.54
C ASN A 67 4.74 -1.66 7.51
N VAL A 68 4.56 -1.45 8.81
CA VAL A 68 5.52 -1.88 9.83
C VAL A 68 5.60 -3.40 9.93
N ARG A 69 4.45 -4.11 9.90
CA ARG A 69 4.45 -5.57 10.03
C ARG A 69 4.93 -6.27 8.76
N VAL A 70 4.63 -5.71 7.60
CA VAL A 70 5.21 -6.14 6.32
C VAL A 70 6.74 -6.02 6.36
N ALA A 71 7.27 -4.89 6.86
CA ALA A 71 8.71 -4.70 7.04
C ALA A 71 9.32 -5.70 8.04
N LYS A 72 8.68 -5.92 9.20
CA LYS A 72 9.13 -6.90 10.20
C LYS A 72 9.13 -8.33 9.66
N ALA A 73 8.20 -8.67 8.77
CA ALA A 73 8.13 -9.97 8.12
C ALA A 73 9.15 -10.14 6.98
N GLY A 74 9.96 -9.11 6.67
CA GLY A 74 10.94 -9.16 5.59
C GLY A 74 10.32 -9.24 4.20
N LEU A 75 9.06 -8.79 4.07
CA LEU A 75 8.36 -8.80 2.78
C LEU A 75 8.81 -7.61 1.92
N ASN A 76 8.86 -7.85 0.61
CA ASN A 76 9.20 -6.81 -0.35
C ASN A 76 8.03 -5.86 -0.57
N VAL A 77 8.31 -4.55 -0.55
CA VAL A 77 7.35 -3.50 -0.84
C VAL A 77 7.84 -2.70 -2.03
N ALA A 78 6.95 -2.51 -3.00
CA ALA A 78 7.16 -1.61 -4.12
C ALA A 78 6.18 -0.45 -4.00
N GLU A 79 6.68 0.78 -4.14
CA GLU A 79 5.84 1.97 -4.20
C GLU A 79 5.62 2.34 -5.68
N VAL A 80 4.36 2.59 -6.03
CA VAL A 80 3.96 3.07 -7.38
C VAL A 80 3.56 4.54 -7.27
N PRO A 81 4.03 5.45 -8.14
CA PRO A 81 3.60 6.84 -8.17
C PRO A 81 2.07 6.95 -8.30
N SER A 82 1.45 7.83 -7.51
CA SER A 82 0.00 8.05 -7.55
C SER A 82 -0.33 9.52 -7.33
N VAL A 83 -1.40 9.98 -7.98
CA VAL A 83 -1.95 11.33 -7.83
C VAL A 83 -3.19 11.27 -6.96
N GLU A 84 -3.12 11.90 -5.79
CA GLU A 84 -4.27 12.09 -4.91
C GLU A 84 -5.07 13.31 -5.37
N HIS A 85 -6.24 13.06 -5.92
CA HIS A 85 -7.19 14.09 -6.34
C HIS A 85 -7.96 14.68 -5.16
N GLU A 86 -8.59 15.82 -5.42
CA GLU A 86 -9.44 16.51 -4.46
C GLU A 86 -10.62 15.64 -4.04
N ARG A 87 -10.97 15.71 -2.76
CA ARG A 87 -12.09 14.93 -2.22
C ARG A 87 -13.39 15.44 -2.82
N ILE A 88 -14.08 14.58 -3.58
CA ILE A 88 -15.34 14.95 -4.24
C ILE A 88 -16.44 15.28 -3.21
N HIS A 89 -16.51 14.51 -2.10
CA HIS A 89 -17.53 14.69 -1.05
C HIS A 89 -17.01 14.27 0.34
N GLY A 90 -17.57 14.89 1.40
CA GLY A 90 -17.35 14.53 2.80
C GLY A 90 -16.31 15.39 3.52
N VAL A 91 -16.42 15.46 4.86
CA VAL A 91 -15.47 16.18 5.70
C VAL A 91 -14.40 15.22 6.21
N SER A 92 -13.15 15.68 6.25
CA SER A 92 -12.05 14.91 6.86
C SER A 92 -12.38 14.58 8.31
N LYS A 93 -12.38 13.29 8.65
CA LYS A 93 -12.47 12.80 10.03
C LYS A 93 -11.09 12.75 10.73
N LEU A 94 -10.02 13.09 10.01
CA LEU A 94 -8.65 13.06 10.51
C LEU A 94 -8.38 14.28 11.39
N HIS A 95 -7.91 14.03 12.60
CA HIS A 95 -7.36 15.04 13.49
C HIS A 95 -5.82 14.90 13.50
N PRO A 96 -5.06 15.69 12.70
CA PRO A 96 -3.66 15.40 12.36
C PRO A 96 -2.73 15.14 13.56
N VAL A 97 -2.86 15.94 14.62
CA VAL A 97 -2.02 15.80 15.82
C VAL A 97 -2.39 14.56 16.64
N ARG A 98 -3.66 14.44 17.04
CA ARG A 98 -4.16 13.31 17.83
C ARG A 98 -3.93 11.98 17.13
N ASP A 99 -4.30 11.88 15.86
CA ASP A 99 -4.15 10.65 15.09
C ASP A 99 -2.68 10.39 14.76
N GLY A 100 -1.88 11.41 14.47
CA GLY A 100 -0.43 11.28 14.30
C GLY A 100 0.27 10.73 15.56
N LEU A 101 -0.14 11.15 16.76
CA LEU A 101 0.38 10.60 18.01
C LEU A 101 -0.04 9.15 18.24
N ARG A 102 -1.26 8.76 17.84
CA ARG A 102 -1.69 7.35 17.86
C ARG A 102 -0.83 6.51 16.93
N VAL A 103 -0.61 6.97 15.70
CA VAL A 103 0.26 6.32 14.73
C VAL A 103 1.67 6.14 15.29
N LEU A 104 2.24 7.19 15.88
CA LEU A 104 3.57 7.12 16.51
C LEU A 104 3.64 6.08 17.63
N ARG A 105 2.63 6.02 18.51
CA ARG A 105 2.55 5.00 19.56
C ARG A 105 2.46 3.59 18.99
N THR A 106 1.74 3.39 17.88
CA THR A 106 1.68 2.10 17.18
C THR A 106 3.05 1.70 16.64
N ILE A 107 3.79 2.63 16.00
CA ILE A 107 5.16 2.39 15.52
C ILE A 107 6.06 1.91 16.65
N LEU A 108 6.06 2.63 17.78
CA LEU A 108 6.90 2.30 18.93
C LEU A 108 6.50 0.96 19.57
N THR A 109 5.20 0.72 19.74
CA THR A 109 4.69 -0.56 20.26
C THR A 109 5.14 -1.72 19.37
N GLU A 110 4.98 -1.60 18.05
CA GLU A 110 5.38 -2.64 17.11
C GLU A 110 6.89 -2.85 17.08
N ARG A 111 7.71 -1.81 17.30
CA ARG A 111 9.16 -1.96 17.38
C ARG A 111 9.58 -2.88 18.53
N PHE A 112 8.94 -2.76 19.69
CA PHE A 112 9.29 -3.54 20.87
C PHE A 112 8.49 -4.85 21.00
N ALA A 113 7.36 -4.98 20.32
CA ALA A 113 6.56 -6.19 20.32
C ALA A 113 7.30 -7.34 19.62
N ARG A 114 7.63 -8.36 20.41
CA ARG A 114 8.09 -9.66 19.90
C ARG A 114 6.86 -10.46 19.49
N ARG A 115 6.48 -10.34 18.22
CA ARG A 115 5.45 -11.19 17.62
C ARG A 115 6.16 -12.31 16.89
N GLU A 116 5.81 -13.55 17.19
CA GLU A 116 6.09 -14.66 16.29
C GLU A 116 5.38 -14.33 14.98
N THR A 117 6.16 -14.08 13.94
CA THR A 117 5.61 -13.86 12.61
C THR A 117 5.34 -15.24 12.06
N PRO A 118 4.07 -15.65 11.84
CA PRO A 118 3.80 -16.90 11.16
C PRO A 118 4.58 -16.88 9.85
N ALA A 119 5.34 -17.94 9.57
CA ALA A 119 6.12 -18.04 8.34
C ALA A 119 5.19 -17.66 7.19
N ALA A 120 5.54 -16.62 6.45
CA ALA A 120 4.77 -16.21 5.29
C ALA A 120 4.74 -17.43 4.37
N THR A 121 3.56 -18.02 4.17
CA THR A 121 3.39 -18.99 3.09
C THR A 121 3.82 -18.24 1.84
N THR A 122 4.84 -18.75 1.15
CA THR A 122 5.26 -18.17 -0.14
C THR A 122 3.99 -17.96 -0.95
N PRO A 123 3.66 -16.72 -1.34
CA PRO A 123 2.48 -16.50 -2.16
C PRO A 123 2.66 -17.39 -3.37
N THR A 124 1.77 -18.37 -3.55
CA THR A 124 1.65 -19.07 -4.80
C THR A 124 1.24 -18.00 -5.78
N VAL A 125 2.22 -17.43 -6.47
CA VAL A 125 1.97 -16.65 -7.67
C VAL A 125 1.21 -17.62 -8.54
N ARG A 126 -0.12 -17.51 -8.56
CA ARG A 126 -0.92 -18.03 -9.65
C ARG A 126 -0.34 -17.28 -10.83
N GLU A 127 0.51 -17.95 -11.61
CA GLU A 127 0.90 -17.46 -12.91
C GLU A 127 -0.41 -17.07 -13.58
N LEU A 128 -0.61 -15.75 -13.74
CA LEU A 128 -1.59 -15.27 -14.67
C LEU A 128 -1.11 -15.84 -16.00
N ASP A 129 -1.81 -16.87 -16.47
CA ASP A 129 -1.49 -17.64 -17.67
C ASP A 129 -1.01 -16.66 -18.75
N ARG A 130 0.29 -16.72 -19.08
CA ARG A 130 0.95 -15.81 -20.03
C ARG A 130 0.49 -16.06 -21.47
N LYS A 131 -0.60 -16.81 -21.68
CA LYS A 131 -1.30 -16.86 -22.97
C LYS A 131 -2.01 -15.54 -23.23
N GLY A 132 -1.23 -14.55 -23.64
CA GLY A 132 -1.73 -13.57 -24.61
C GLY A 132 -2.28 -14.32 -25.83
N PRO A 133 -3.29 -13.78 -26.54
CA PRO A 133 -3.83 -14.43 -27.73
C PRO A 133 -2.68 -14.64 -28.71
N THR A 134 -2.36 -15.91 -28.96
CA THR A 134 -1.48 -16.27 -30.06
C THR A 134 -2.25 -15.95 -31.32
N ASN A 135 -1.95 -14.78 -31.88
CA ASN A 135 -2.47 -14.34 -33.16
C ASN A 135 -1.80 -15.22 -34.24
N SER A 136 -2.31 -16.44 -34.39
CA SER A 136 -2.11 -17.21 -35.60
C SER A 136 -2.97 -16.55 -36.65
N LEU A 137 -2.31 -15.84 -37.57
CA LEU A 137 -2.92 -15.40 -38.81
C LEU A 137 -3.23 -16.66 -39.61
N ASP A 138 -4.44 -17.20 -39.42
CA ASP A 138 -5.04 -18.11 -40.37
C ASP A 138 -5.83 -17.29 -41.39
N THR A 139 -5.12 -16.84 -42.42
CA THR A 139 -5.73 -16.41 -43.68
C THR A 139 -6.39 -17.62 -44.33
N GLY A 140 -7.65 -17.86 -43.99
CA GLY A 140 -8.30 -19.08 -44.43
C GLY A 140 -9.78 -19.23 -44.13
N ASP A 141 -10.60 -18.17 -44.17
CA ASP A 141 -11.96 -18.31 -44.74
C ASP A 141 -12.66 -16.96 -44.92
N LEU A 142 -12.97 -16.63 -46.16
CA LEU A 142 -13.85 -15.52 -46.53
C LEU A 142 -15.30 -16.00 -46.39
N GLY A 143 -15.85 -15.88 -45.18
CA GLY A 143 -17.25 -16.15 -44.88
C GLY A 143 -18.02 -14.87 -44.55
N LEU A 144 -18.68 -14.31 -45.54
CA LEU A 144 -19.68 -13.24 -45.42
C LEU A 144 -20.74 -13.57 -44.35
N ALA A 145 -20.87 -12.72 -43.33
CA ALA A 145 -22.14 -12.53 -42.61
C ALA A 145 -22.20 -11.16 -41.96
N SER A 146 -22.90 -10.25 -42.63
CA SER A 146 -23.43 -9.00 -42.10
C SER A 146 -24.35 -9.25 -40.91
N TRP A 147 -24.22 -8.48 -39.83
CA TRP A 147 -25.37 -8.12 -38.99
C TRP A 147 -25.27 -6.66 -38.54
N ALA A 148 -26.43 -6.02 -38.66
CA ALA A 148 -26.74 -4.63 -38.35
C ALA A 148 -26.76 -4.32 -36.86
#